data_AF-A0A1F3BV09-F1
#
_entry.id   AF-A0A1F3BV09-F1
#
_cell.length_a   1.000
_cell.length_b   1.000
_cell.length_c   1.000
_cell.angle_alpha   90.00
_cell.angle_beta   90.00
_cell.angle_gamma   90.00
#
_symmetry.space_group_name_H-M   'P 1'
#
loop_
_entity.id
_entity.type
_entity.pdbx_description
1 polymer ?
#
loop_
_entity_poly.entity_id
_entity_poly.type
_entity_poly.pdbx_seq_one_letter_code
_entity_poly.pdbx_strand_id
1 'polypeptide(L)'
;MVTLTEIEVGARPSKAVYGDSYCGIYCGACSILNHGETGRGDEFIACCDSVPEKELACGGCKSDALYVGCRVCKIRECAVTKGIAHCVDCSDYPCTMFRMWKAGAKLLPHLRETSGNLDAIRHQGAGAWLAAQEKRWSCPTCVAKFSWYSVQCTQCGRGLAAEVHVLSGIRKILCRWLLPMAYRKARGTHLVD
;
A
#
# COMPACT_ATOMS: atom_id res chain seq x y z
N MET A 1 -35.06 19.62 -13.27
CA MET A 1 -34.23 18.62 -13.99
C MET A 1 -32.79 18.88 -13.64
N VAL A 2 -32.25 18.17 -12.65
CA VAL A 2 -30.82 18.20 -12.33
C VAL A 2 -30.26 16.89 -12.87
N THR A 3 -29.38 17.02 -13.86
CA THR A 3 -28.73 15.91 -14.55
C THR A 3 -27.73 15.24 -13.61
N LEU A 4 -27.99 13.98 -13.28
CA LEU A 4 -27.04 13.09 -12.62
C LEU A 4 -25.99 12.66 -13.65
N THR A 5 -24.92 13.44 -13.78
CA THR A 5 -23.71 13.05 -14.50
C THR A 5 -22.51 13.49 -13.67
N GLU A 6 -21.97 12.55 -12.90
CA GLU A 6 -20.53 12.25 -12.84
C GLU A 6 -20.31 11.15 -11.78
N ILE A 7 -19.89 9.98 -12.26
CA ILE A 7 -19.29 8.96 -11.42
C ILE A 7 -17.94 9.55 -10.99
N GLU A 8 -17.88 10.10 -9.78
CA GLU A 8 -16.61 10.52 -9.19
C GLU A 8 -15.73 9.28 -8.98
N VAL A 9 -14.77 9.10 -9.88
CA VAL A 9 -13.64 8.20 -9.66
C VAL A 9 -12.82 8.79 -8.51
N GLY A 10 -13.15 8.35 -7.29
CA GLY A 10 -12.34 8.44 -6.07
C GLY A 10 -11.78 9.82 -5.76
N ALA A 11 -12.57 10.68 -5.12
CA ALA A 11 -12.04 11.87 -4.47
C ALA A 11 -10.83 11.51 -3.58
N ARG A 12 -9.72 12.25 -3.75
CA ARG A 12 -8.49 12.06 -2.95
C ARG A 12 -8.86 12.15 -1.46
N PRO A 13 -8.48 11.18 -0.62
CA PRO A 13 -8.73 11.29 0.81
C PRO A 13 -8.10 12.56 1.37
N SER A 14 -8.68 13.09 2.45
CA SER A 14 -8.12 14.26 3.12
C SER A 14 -6.63 14.07 3.39
N LYS A 15 -5.88 15.17 3.35
CA LYS A 15 -4.41 15.15 3.54
C LYS A 15 -3.99 14.45 4.85
N ALA A 16 -4.87 14.45 5.87
CA ALA A 16 -4.65 13.79 7.16
C ALA A 16 -4.71 12.24 7.11
N VAL A 17 -5.30 11.67 6.06
CA VAL A 17 -5.49 10.21 5.88
C VAL A 17 -4.58 9.66 4.76
N TYR A 18 -4.09 10.53 3.88
CA TYR A 18 -3.25 10.12 2.76
C TYR A 18 -1.97 9.44 3.21
N GLY A 19 -1.75 8.22 2.72
CA GLY A 19 -0.59 7.40 3.05
C GLY A 19 -0.68 6.65 4.38
N ASP A 20 -1.73 6.89 5.18
CA ASP A 20 -1.95 6.17 6.43
C ASP A 20 -2.53 4.76 6.20
N SER A 21 -2.22 3.83 7.10
CA SER A 21 -2.79 2.48 7.11
C SER A 21 -2.87 1.90 8.51
N TYR A 22 -3.83 1.00 8.72
CA TYR A 22 -4.00 0.35 10.02
C TYR A 22 -2.77 -0.46 10.47
N CYS A 23 -2.04 -1.07 9.54
CA CYS A 23 -0.87 -1.89 9.85
C CYS A 23 0.46 -1.11 9.95
N GLY A 24 0.41 0.22 9.83
CA GLY A 24 1.60 1.09 9.87
C GLY A 24 2.45 0.99 8.61
N ILE A 25 1.96 0.43 7.51
CA ILE A 25 2.63 0.57 6.21
C ILE A 25 2.29 1.93 5.58
N TYR A 26 3.24 2.58 4.93
CA TYR A 26 2.99 3.89 4.34
C TYR A 26 2.43 3.80 2.93
N CYS A 27 1.10 3.86 2.77
CA CYS A 27 0.44 3.75 1.47
C CYS A 27 0.93 4.78 0.43
N GLY A 28 1.48 5.93 0.85
CA GLY A 28 2.03 6.95 -0.06
C GLY A 28 3.24 6.47 -0.86
N ALA A 29 3.89 5.38 -0.43
CA ALA A 29 4.95 4.70 -1.17
C ALA A 29 4.48 3.37 -1.80
N CYS A 30 3.17 3.06 -1.75
CA CYS A 30 2.62 1.89 -2.41
C CYS A 30 2.71 2.03 -3.93
N SER A 31 3.23 0.99 -4.60
CA SER A 31 3.31 0.91 -6.06
C SER A 31 1.95 1.07 -6.73
N ILE A 32 0.89 0.47 -6.17
CA ILE A 32 -0.47 0.56 -6.72
C ILE A 32 -1.00 2.01 -6.65
N LEU A 33 -0.86 2.67 -5.50
CA LEU A 33 -1.31 4.04 -5.34
C LEU A 33 -0.51 5.00 -6.24
N ASN A 34 0.82 4.87 -6.27
CA ASN A 34 1.67 5.66 -7.14
C ASN A 34 1.36 5.43 -8.63
N HIS A 35 1.05 4.20 -9.03
CA HIS A 35 0.66 3.88 -10.40
C HIS A 35 -0.62 4.59 -10.79
N GLY A 36 -1.66 4.56 -9.94
CA GLY A 36 -2.90 5.30 -10.19
C GLY A 36 -2.71 6.82 -10.27
N GLU A 37 -1.78 7.38 -9.49
CA GLU A 37 -1.53 8.84 -9.49
C GLU A 37 -0.64 9.33 -10.65
N THR A 38 0.23 8.47 -11.17
CA THR A 38 1.28 8.88 -12.13
C THR A 38 1.20 8.17 -13.47
N GLY A 39 0.43 7.09 -13.59
CA GLY A 39 0.40 6.18 -14.73
C GLY A 39 1.66 5.31 -14.88
N ARG A 40 2.64 5.41 -13.97
CA ARG A 40 3.95 4.74 -14.11
C ARG A 40 3.99 3.43 -13.33
N GLY A 41 4.65 2.41 -13.88
CA GLY A 41 4.76 1.08 -13.27
C GLY A 41 6.18 0.80 -12.76
N ASP A 42 6.28 0.15 -11.60
CA ASP A 42 7.52 -0.42 -11.07
C ASP A 42 7.51 -1.96 -11.13
N GLU A 43 8.51 -2.59 -10.53
CA GLU A 43 8.62 -4.06 -10.50
C GLU A 43 7.45 -4.78 -9.81
N PHE A 44 6.77 -4.12 -8.86
CA PHE A 44 5.58 -4.69 -8.25
C PHE A 44 4.38 -4.61 -9.20
N ILE A 45 4.22 -3.49 -9.90
CA ILE A 45 3.19 -3.36 -10.95
C ILE A 45 3.38 -4.40 -12.04
N ALA A 46 4.63 -4.73 -12.39
CA ALA A 46 4.93 -5.81 -13.32
C ALA A 46 4.50 -7.22 -12.81
N CYS A 47 4.31 -7.42 -11.50
CA CYS A 47 3.70 -8.66 -10.97
C CYS A 47 2.17 -8.66 -11.06
N CYS A 48 1.56 -7.53 -11.40
CA CYS A 48 0.11 -7.34 -11.47
C CYS A 48 -0.41 -7.25 -12.90
N ASP A 49 0.37 -7.67 -13.90
CA ASP A 49 0.03 -7.63 -15.34
C ASP A 49 -1.32 -8.28 -15.69
N SER A 50 -1.69 -9.35 -14.98
CA SER A 50 -2.95 -10.08 -15.13
C SER A 50 -4.15 -9.46 -14.38
N VAL A 51 -3.92 -8.41 -13.61
CA VAL A 51 -4.95 -7.70 -12.84
C VAL A 51 -5.52 -6.58 -13.72
N PRO A 52 -6.83 -6.53 -14.00
CA PRO A 52 -7.45 -5.46 -14.78
C PRO A 52 -7.19 -4.10 -14.14
N GLU A 53 -7.01 -3.06 -14.96
CA GLU A 53 -6.73 -1.69 -14.51
C GLU A 53 -7.75 -1.17 -13.48
N LYS A 54 -9.05 -1.43 -13.72
CA LYS A 54 -10.12 -1.10 -12.76
C LYS A 54 -9.95 -1.74 -11.38
N GLU A 55 -9.25 -2.87 -11.30
CA GLU A 55 -8.98 -3.59 -10.05
C GLU A 55 -7.67 -3.15 -9.38
N LEU A 56 -6.88 -2.31 -10.05
CA LEU A 56 -5.71 -1.60 -9.53
C LEU A 56 -6.06 -0.22 -8.94
N ALA A 57 -7.25 0.32 -9.21
CA ALA A 57 -7.69 1.59 -8.64
C ALA A 57 -7.66 1.56 -7.09
N CYS A 58 -7.02 2.56 -6.48
CA CYS A 58 -6.81 2.62 -5.03
C CYS A 58 -6.72 4.08 -4.56
N GLY A 59 -7.39 4.43 -3.47
CA GLY A 59 -7.27 5.71 -2.77
C GLY A 59 -6.42 5.63 -1.49
N GLY A 60 -6.00 4.43 -1.08
CA GLY A 60 -5.23 4.19 0.16
C GLY A 60 -5.97 3.32 1.17
N CYS A 61 -5.27 2.83 2.19
CA CYS A 61 -5.81 1.80 3.10
C CYS A 61 -7.07 2.26 3.87
N LYS A 62 -7.12 3.55 4.24
CA LYS A 62 -8.22 4.17 4.99
C LYS A 62 -9.24 4.89 4.08
N SER A 63 -9.26 4.61 2.78
CA SER A 63 -10.31 5.06 1.86
C SER A 63 -11.30 3.95 1.51
N ASP A 64 -12.37 4.31 0.80
CA ASP A 64 -13.36 3.38 0.26
C ASP A 64 -12.95 2.79 -1.10
N ALA A 65 -12.12 3.49 -1.86
CA ALA A 65 -11.53 2.99 -3.10
C ALA A 65 -10.29 2.14 -2.80
N LEU A 66 -10.35 0.83 -3.05
CA LEU A 66 -9.26 -0.10 -2.75
C LEU A 66 -8.97 -1.01 -3.93
N TYR A 67 -7.68 -1.22 -4.20
CA TYR A 67 -7.27 -2.26 -5.12
C TYR A 67 -7.63 -3.64 -4.56
N VAL A 68 -7.80 -4.61 -5.46
CA VAL A 68 -8.36 -5.93 -5.13
C VAL A 68 -7.69 -6.65 -3.94
N GLY A 69 -6.37 -6.60 -3.84
CA GLY A 69 -5.65 -7.25 -2.73
C GLY A 69 -5.84 -6.55 -1.38
N CYS A 70 -6.12 -5.24 -1.38
CA CYS A 70 -6.47 -4.51 -0.15
C CYS A 70 -7.92 -4.72 0.27
N ARG A 71 -8.85 -5.00 -0.67
CA ARG A 71 -10.26 -5.30 -0.36
C ARG A 71 -10.39 -6.54 0.54
N VAL A 72 -9.54 -7.54 0.34
CA VAL A 72 -9.54 -8.80 1.11
C VAL A 72 -8.56 -8.81 2.30
N CYS A 73 -8.00 -7.65 2.66
CA CYS A 73 -7.01 -7.57 3.73
C CYS A 73 -7.64 -7.75 5.12
N LYS A 74 -7.37 -8.89 5.77
CA LYS A 74 -7.87 -9.21 7.12
C LYS A 74 -7.39 -8.26 8.23
N ILE A 75 -6.22 -7.64 8.07
CA ILE A 75 -5.74 -6.63 9.03
C ILE A 75 -6.63 -5.38 8.98
N ARG A 76 -6.99 -4.91 7.78
CA ARG A 76 -7.89 -3.77 7.60
C ARG A 76 -9.26 -4.07 8.18
N GLU A 77 -9.85 -5.21 7.79
CA GLU A 77 -11.15 -5.66 8.29
C GLU A 77 -11.17 -5.69 9.83
N CYS A 78 -10.17 -6.32 10.45
CA CYS A 78 -10.06 -6.39 11.91
C CYS A 78 -9.98 -5.00 12.57
N ALA A 79 -9.14 -4.11 12.04
CA ALA A 79 -8.98 -2.77 12.62
C ALA A 79 -10.24 -1.91 12.50
N VAL A 80 -10.93 -1.97 11.35
CA VAL A 80 -12.22 -1.29 11.13
C VAL A 80 -13.27 -1.83 12.11
N THR A 81 -13.42 -3.15 12.21
CA THR A 81 -14.39 -3.78 13.12
C THR A 81 -14.12 -3.46 14.58
N LYS A 82 -12.84 -3.39 14.99
CA LYS A 82 -12.45 -3.00 16.35
C LYS A 82 -12.50 -1.48 16.60
N GLY A 83 -12.71 -0.66 15.57
CA GLY A 83 -12.72 0.81 15.69
C GLY A 83 -11.37 1.40 16.10
N ILE A 84 -10.25 0.76 15.76
CA ILE A 84 -8.89 1.22 16.12
C ILE A 84 -8.20 1.93 14.95
N ALA A 85 -7.40 2.95 15.25
CA ALA A 85 -6.71 3.74 14.21
C ALA A 85 -5.50 2.99 13.64
N HIS A 86 -4.76 2.28 14.49
CA HIS A 86 -3.60 1.49 14.12
C HIS A 86 -3.55 0.18 14.92
N CYS A 87 -2.91 -0.85 14.36
CA CYS A 87 -2.73 -2.13 15.06
C CYS A 87 -2.06 -1.96 16.42
N VAL A 88 -1.21 -0.93 16.56
CA VAL A 88 -0.48 -0.64 17.79
C VAL A 88 -1.38 -0.17 18.95
N ASP A 89 -2.60 0.26 18.64
CA ASP A 89 -3.65 0.67 19.60
C ASP A 89 -4.46 -0.53 20.12
N CYS A 90 -4.32 -1.71 19.51
CA CYS A 90 -4.97 -2.93 19.97
C CYS A 90 -4.25 -3.46 21.22
N SER A 91 -5.01 -3.79 22.28
CA SER A 91 -4.51 -4.42 23.51
C SER A 91 -3.69 -5.68 23.24
N ASP A 92 -4.09 -6.45 22.23
CA ASP A 92 -3.45 -7.74 21.88
C ASP A 92 -2.21 -7.58 20.99
N TYR A 93 -1.78 -6.36 20.67
CA TYR A 93 -0.67 -6.13 19.74
C TYR A 93 0.70 -6.44 20.38
N PRO A 94 1.57 -7.22 19.71
CA PRO A 94 1.40 -7.84 18.39
C PRO A 94 0.64 -9.18 18.43
N CYS A 95 -0.57 -9.18 17.89
CA CYS A 95 -1.41 -10.37 17.89
C CYS A 95 -0.96 -11.40 16.83
N THR A 96 -1.46 -12.64 16.92
CA THR A 96 -1.11 -13.72 15.99
C THR A 96 -1.44 -13.35 14.53
N MET A 97 -2.59 -12.71 14.28
CA MET A 97 -2.98 -12.27 12.94
C MET A 97 -1.95 -11.30 12.34
N PHE A 98 -1.52 -10.30 13.10
CA PHE A 98 -0.49 -9.35 12.65
C PHE A 98 0.84 -10.05 12.38
N ARG A 99 1.28 -10.94 13.28
CA ARG A 99 2.52 -11.71 13.11
C ARG A 99 2.50 -12.59 11.85
N MET A 100 1.37 -13.27 11.58
CA MET A 100 1.19 -14.08 10.37
C MET A 100 1.17 -13.22 9.10
N TRP A 101 0.45 -12.10 9.11
CA TRP A 101 0.42 -11.18 7.96
C TRP A 101 1.82 -10.60 7.68
N LYS A 102 2.55 -10.19 8.73
CA LYS A 102 3.92 -9.67 8.61
C LYS A 102 4.90 -10.72 8.06
N ALA A 103 4.65 -12.02 8.24
CA ALA A 103 5.48 -13.08 7.65
C ALA A 103 5.54 -13.00 6.11
N GLY A 104 4.57 -12.32 5.46
CA GLY A 104 4.63 -11.96 4.04
C GLY A 104 5.87 -11.15 3.65
N ALA A 105 6.58 -10.56 4.62
CA ALA A 105 7.87 -9.87 4.42
C ALA A 105 8.96 -10.75 3.78
N LYS A 106 8.79 -12.07 3.80
CA LYS A 106 9.65 -13.01 3.04
C LYS A 106 9.54 -12.80 1.53
N LEU A 107 8.35 -12.45 1.06
CA LEU A 107 8.03 -12.18 -0.35
C LEU A 107 8.06 -10.69 -0.67
N LEU A 108 7.47 -9.86 0.20
CA LEU A 108 7.26 -8.43 -0.01
C LEU A 108 8.07 -7.61 1.02
N PRO A 109 9.30 -7.18 0.71
CA PRO A 109 10.23 -6.64 1.71
C PRO A 109 9.74 -5.39 2.45
N HIS A 110 8.92 -4.55 1.80
CA HIS A 110 8.34 -3.34 2.39
C HIS A 110 7.47 -3.63 3.63
N LEU A 111 6.97 -4.86 3.80
CA LEU A 111 6.27 -5.27 5.02
C LEU A 111 7.17 -5.26 6.28
N ARG A 112 8.50 -5.25 6.14
CA ARG A 112 9.44 -5.15 7.27
C ARG A 112 9.34 -3.82 8.02
N GLU A 113 8.97 -2.76 7.31
CA GLU A 113 8.85 -1.40 7.86
C GLU A 113 7.75 -1.29 8.93
N THR A 114 6.75 -2.18 8.88
CA THR A 114 5.51 -2.10 9.68
C THR A 114 5.75 -2.01 11.18
N SER A 115 6.65 -2.80 11.76
CA SER A 115 6.89 -2.74 13.20
C SER A 115 7.58 -1.45 13.64
N GLY A 116 8.57 -0.97 12.89
CA GLY A 116 9.23 0.31 13.20
C GLY A 116 8.29 1.49 13.02
N ASN A 117 7.45 1.44 11.99
CA ASN A 117 6.42 2.47 11.76
C ASN A 117 5.35 2.48 12.85
N LEU A 118 4.85 1.31 13.27
CA LEU A 118 3.88 1.22 14.37
C LEU A 118 4.50 1.69 15.69
N ASP A 119 5.78 1.41 15.92
CA ASP A 119 6.51 1.93 17.07
C ASP A 119 6.62 3.47 17.02
N ALA A 120 6.96 4.04 15.87
CA ALA A 120 6.92 5.49 15.67
C ALA A 120 5.52 6.05 15.90
N ILE A 121 4.47 5.45 15.33
CA ILE A 121 3.08 5.89 15.55
C ILE A 121 2.73 5.93 17.04
N ARG A 122 3.13 4.91 17.81
CA ARG A 122 2.91 4.86 19.27
C ARG A 122 3.65 5.97 20.02
N HIS A 123 4.89 6.28 19.64
CA HIS A 123 5.75 7.18 20.41
C HIS A 123 5.62 8.66 20.01
N GLN A 124 5.46 8.95 18.72
CA GLN A 124 5.43 10.33 18.18
C GLN A 124 4.08 10.69 17.53
N GLY A 125 3.13 9.76 17.45
CA GLY A 125 1.83 9.96 16.83
C GLY A 125 1.85 9.82 15.30
N ALA A 126 0.67 9.51 14.74
CA ALA A 126 0.51 9.25 13.31
C ALA A 126 0.87 10.44 12.42
N GLY A 127 0.56 11.68 12.85
CA GLY A 127 0.88 12.88 12.07
C GLY A 127 2.38 13.10 11.86
N ALA A 128 3.17 12.98 12.92
CA ALA A 128 4.63 13.10 12.84
C ALA A 128 5.24 11.95 12.02
N TRP A 129 4.72 10.73 12.18
CA TRP A 129 5.12 9.58 11.38
C TRP A 129 4.81 9.79 9.88
N LEU A 130 3.61 10.25 9.52
CA LEU A 130 3.23 10.54 8.14
C LEU A 130 4.13 11.58 7.49
N ALA A 131 4.44 12.67 8.19
CA ALA A 131 5.35 13.70 7.70
C ALA A 131 6.77 13.15 7.45
N ALA A 132 7.28 12.31 8.36
CA ALA A 132 8.56 11.66 8.19
C ALA A 132 8.58 10.70 7.00
N GLN A 133 7.50 9.94 6.79
CA GLN A 133 7.37 9.03 5.66
C GLN A 133 7.23 9.80 4.33
N GLU A 134 6.43 10.86 4.27
CA GLU A 134 6.32 11.70 3.07
C GLU A 134 7.68 12.26 2.66
N LYS A 135 8.47 12.74 3.61
CA LYS A 135 9.85 13.18 3.36
C LYS A 135 10.75 12.04 2.88
N ARG A 136 10.69 10.87 3.53
CA ARG A 136 11.53 9.70 3.19
C ARG A 136 11.25 9.17 1.78
N TRP A 137 9.99 9.18 1.36
CA TRP A 137 9.54 8.65 0.05
C TRP A 137 9.39 9.74 -1.01
N SER A 138 10.16 10.82 -0.88
CA SER A 138 10.26 11.91 -1.84
C SER A 138 11.69 12.05 -2.35
N CYS A 139 11.83 12.26 -3.66
CA CYS A 139 13.13 12.35 -4.30
C CYS A 139 13.94 13.50 -3.67
N PRO A 140 15.17 13.24 -3.17
CA PRO A 140 15.98 14.28 -2.52
C PRO A 140 16.45 15.39 -3.48
N THR A 141 16.29 15.21 -4.80
CA THR A 141 16.67 16.22 -5.80
C THR A 141 15.49 17.08 -6.25
N CYS A 142 14.34 16.48 -6.52
CA CYS A 142 13.19 17.18 -7.12
C CYS A 142 11.89 17.05 -6.33
N VAL A 143 11.95 16.49 -5.12
CA VAL A 143 10.84 16.26 -4.18
C VAL A 143 9.66 15.42 -4.70
N ALA A 144 9.77 14.87 -5.91
CA ALA A 144 8.76 13.99 -6.46
C ALA A 144 8.61 12.70 -5.64
N LYS A 145 7.38 12.32 -5.33
CA LYS A 145 7.06 11.07 -4.64
C LYS A 145 7.51 9.86 -5.47
N PHE A 146 7.92 8.80 -4.79
CA PHE A 146 8.28 7.54 -5.40
C PHE A 146 7.82 6.34 -4.57
N SER A 147 7.66 5.19 -5.22
CA SER A 147 7.20 3.95 -4.57
C SER A 147 8.33 3.19 -3.88
N TRP A 148 7.97 2.22 -3.04
CA TRP A 148 8.87 1.26 -2.40
C TRP A 148 9.82 0.52 -3.34
N TYR A 149 9.58 0.50 -4.65
CA TYR A 149 10.37 -0.23 -5.63
C TYR A 149 10.84 0.64 -6.81
N SER A 150 10.67 1.95 -6.71
CA SER A 150 11.10 2.90 -7.76
C SER A 150 12.62 3.09 -7.74
N VAL A 151 13.37 2.30 -8.51
CA VAL A 151 14.85 2.40 -8.57
C VAL A 151 15.37 3.68 -9.25
N GLN A 152 14.49 4.46 -9.89
CA GLN A 152 14.80 5.73 -10.53
C GLN A 152 13.65 6.73 -10.32
N CYS A 153 13.98 7.98 -10.04
CA CYS A 153 13.01 9.05 -9.95
C CYS A 153 12.43 9.35 -11.34
N THR A 154 11.10 9.31 -11.41
CA THR A 154 10.39 9.45 -12.69
C THR A 154 10.26 10.89 -13.17
N GLN A 155 10.62 11.88 -12.35
CA GLN A 155 10.61 13.30 -12.71
C GLN A 155 12.00 13.81 -13.13
N CYS A 156 13.06 13.48 -12.38
CA CYS A 156 14.41 14.01 -12.63
C CYS A 156 15.44 12.96 -13.05
N GLY A 157 15.09 11.67 -13.10
CA GLY A 157 15.99 10.60 -13.53
C GLY A 157 17.04 10.16 -12.50
N ARG A 158 17.11 10.79 -11.32
CA ARG A 158 18.02 10.37 -10.24
C ARG A 158 17.84 8.90 -9.87
N GLY A 159 18.93 8.14 -9.74
CA GLY A 159 18.90 6.79 -9.17
C GLY A 159 18.45 6.79 -7.71
N LEU A 160 17.57 5.86 -7.34
CA LEU A 160 16.96 5.72 -6.02
C LEU A 160 17.18 4.32 -5.41
N ALA A 161 18.09 3.52 -5.98
CA ALA A 161 18.27 2.12 -5.60
C ALA A 161 18.72 1.93 -4.13
N ALA A 162 19.35 2.93 -3.51
CA ALA A 162 19.77 2.88 -2.11
C ALA A 162 18.63 3.21 -1.13
N GLU A 163 17.58 3.86 -1.62
CA GLU A 163 16.46 4.40 -0.85
C GLU A 163 15.23 3.47 -0.87
N VAL A 164 15.22 2.47 -1.76
CA VAL A 164 14.07 1.59 -2.01
C VAL A 164 14.29 0.15 -1.58
N HIS A 165 13.20 -0.61 -1.53
CA HIS A 165 13.25 -2.05 -1.43
C HIS A 165 13.52 -2.69 -2.80
N VAL A 166 14.10 -3.89 -2.79
CA VAL A 166 14.40 -4.63 -4.01
C VAL A 166 13.60 -5.92 -4.08
N LEU A 167 12.85 -6.07 -5.18
CA LEU A 167 12.09 -7.26 -5.54
C LEU A 167 12.89 -8.03 -6.61
N SER A 168 13.99 -8.68 -6.22
CA SER A 168 14.92 -9.35 -7.14
C SER A 168 14.96 -10.87 -6.99
N GLY A 169 15.52 -11.54 -8.00
CA GLY A 169 15.79 -12.98 -8.01
C GLY A 169 14.51 -13.81 -7.84
N ILE A 170 14.58 -14.81 -6.95
CA ILE A 170 13.47 -15.73 -6.70
C ILE A 170 12.20 -15.03 -6.21
N ARG A 171 12.32 -13.90 -5.49
CA ARG A 171 11.14 -13.14 -5.01
C ARG A 171 10.35 -12.56 -6.17
N LYS A 172 11.01 -12.07 -7.22
CA LYS A 172 10.36 -11.54 -8.42
C LYS A 172 9.60 -12.63 -9.16
N ILE A 173 10.23 -13.79 -9.31
CA ILE A 173 9.60 -14.97 -9.93
C ILE A 173 8.38 -15.37 -9.10
N LEU A 174 8.55 -15.60 -7.80
CA LEU A 174 7.44 -15.97 -6.93
C LEU A 174 6.32 -14.92 -6.92
N CYS A 175 6.65 -13.63 -6.93
CA CYS A 175 5.68 -12.52 -7.01
C CYS A 175 4.80 -12.61 -8.26
N ARG A 176 5.41 -12.85 -9.42
CA ARG A 176 4.70 -12.99 -10.71
C ARG A 176 3.80 -14.23 -10.79
N TRP A 177 4.05 -15.25 -10.00
CA TRP A 177 3.20 -16.45 -9.97
C TRP A 177 2.16 -16.41 -8.84
N LEU A 178 2.59 -16.07 -7.62
CA LEU A 178 1.76 -16.14 -6.42
C LEU A 178 0.72 -15.02 -6.37
N LEU A 179 1.04 -13.79 -6.78
CA LEU A 179 0.09 -12.68 -6.69
C LEU A 179 -1.09 -12.84 -7.65
N PRO A 180 -0.89 -13.24 -8.94
CA PRO A 180 -2.02 -13.57 -9.82
C PRO A 180 -2.87 -14.73 -9.30
N MET A 181 -2.28 -15.76 -8.69
CA MET A 181 -3.04 -16.86 -8.10
C MET A 181 -3.86 -16.40 -6.89
N ALA A 182 -3.28 -15.59 -6.00
CA ALA A 182 -3.99 -15.01 -4.87
C ALA A 182 -5.14 -14.12 -5.34
N TYR A 183 -4.91 -13.32 -6.40
CA TYR A 183 -5.94 -12.52 -7.06
C TYR A 183 -7.07 -13.38 -7.63
N ARG A 184 -6.77 -14.43 -8.40
CA ARG A 184 -7.79 -15.34 -8.96
C ARG A 184 -8.63 -16.00 -7.87
N LYS A 185 -7.99 -16.45 -6.78
CA LYS A 185 -8.67 -17.03 -5.62
C LYS A 185 -9.60 -16.00 -4.95
N ALA A 186 -9.13 -14.77 -4.76
CA ALA A 186 -9.93 -13.69 -4.16
C ALA A 186 -11.12 -13.27 -5.03
N ARG A 187 -10.99 -13.28 -6.37
CA ARG A 187 -12.14 -13.05 -7.27
C ARG A 187 -13.13 -14.21 -7.27
N GLY A 188 -12.65 -15.45 -7.26
CA GLY A 188 -13.51 -16.64 -7.25
C GLY A 188 -14.41 -16.73 -6.01
N THR A 189 -14.00 -16.15 -4.89
CA THR A 189 -14.82 -16.07 -3.66
C THR A 189 -15.86 -14.95 -3.67
N HIS A 190 -15.82 -14.02 -4.63
CA HIS A 190 -16.75 -12.87 -4.75
C HIS A 190 -17.75 -13.01 -5.91
N LEU A 191 -17.75 -14.14 -6.63
CA LEU A 191 -18.70 -14.45 -7.71
C LEU A 191 -19.81 -15.42 -7.28
N VAL A 192 -19.95 -15.66 -5.97
CA VAL A 192 -20.93 -16.58 -5.38
C VAL A 192 -22.01 -15.84 -4.58
N ASP A 193 -22.01 -14.50 -4.62
CA ASP A 193 -23.06 -13.66 -4.02
C ASP A 193 -23.87 -12.94 -5.12
#